data_AF-A0A812ZDW6-F1
#
_entry.id   AF-A0A812ZDW6-F1
#
_cell.length_a   1.000
_cell.length_b   1.000
_cell.length_c   1.000
_cell.angle_alpha   90.00
_cell.angle_beta   90.00
_cell.angle_gamma   90.00
#
_symmetry.space_group_name_H-M   'P 1'
#
loop_
_entity.id
_entity.type
_entity.pdbx_description
1 polymer ?
#
loop_
_entity_poly.entity_id
_entity_poly.type
_entity_poly.pdbx_seq_one_letter_code
_entity_poly.pdbx_strand_id
1 'polypeptide(L)'
;MAEMARPRSSPRFTTPEAVALHENVSPDRWCVTRSDLIYLRQDVWRAIKCGEVRPLADSDAFELSDEKYGPNIHTVNKQYIMPVTDEAGKVSWALMRHPDGLDCHLFISHAWLEGVFEFLSKVLHSWPSRSQHAWCCMLANPQNLNIGSYLQSPSRSPFAQALQASTCVLVVPNRHCSIYTRLWCGYEAYCAHQEGKTILVARASNAQQLTYALFWVSISGLLGMTCGECSRQNKIHTKIQPT
;
A
#
# COMPACT_ATOMS: atom_id res chain seq x y z
N MET A 1 3.92 -19.18 18.28
CA MET A 1 4.54 -18.41 17.19
C MET A 1 4.57 -19.31 15.97
N ALA A 2 3.73 -19.04 14.97
CA ALA A 2 3.71 -19.86 13.76
C ALA A 2 4.97 -19.52 12.94
N GLU A 3 5.78 -20.53 12.67
CA GLU A 3 6.87 -20.49 11.72
C GLU A 3 6.28 -20.11 10.35
N MET A 4 6.43 -18.84 9.96
CA MET A 4 6.12 -18.38 8.61
C MET A 4 7.07 -19.10 7.67
N ALA A 5 6.54 -20.13 7.00
CA ALA A 5 7.24 -20.87 5.96
C ALA A 5 8.00 -19.88 5.07
N ARG A 6 9.32 -20.07 4.94
CA ARG A 6 10.12 -19.35 3.95
C ARG A 6 9.38 -19.47 2.62
N PRO A 7 9.14 -18.35 1.90
CA PRO A 7 8.44 -18.42 0.63
C PRO A 7 9.21 -19.40 -0.28
N ARG A 8 8.45 -20.19 -1.05
CA ARG A 8 9.00 -21.00 -2.15
C ARG A 8 10.04 -20.14 -2.88
N SER A 9 11.24 -20.69 -3.08
CA SER A 9 12.28 -20.02 -3.86
C SER A 9 11.63 -19.54 -5.15
N SER A 10 11.54 -18.22 -5.34
CA SER A 10 10.98 -17.66 -6.56
C SER A 10 11.72 -18.27 -7.75
N PRO A 11 11.03 -18.53 -8.88
CA PRO A 11 11.72 -18.99 -10.08
C PRO A 11 12.84 -18.01 -10.40
N ARG A 12 14.03 -18.53 -10.69
CA ARG A 12 15.15 -17.71 -11.18
C ARG A 12 15.08 -17.70 -12.69
N PHE A 13 14.94 -16.52 -13.26
CA PHE A 13 14.99 -16.31 -14.70
C PHE A 13 16.39 -15.83 -15.09
N THR A 14 16.76 -16.07 -16.34
CA THR A 14 17.80 -15.31 -17.02
C THR A 14 17.23 -13.99 -17.54
N THR A 15 18.08 -12.99 -17.83
CA THR A 15 17.59 -11.73 -18.42
C THR A 15 16.84 -11.93 -19.76
N PRO A 16 17.29 -12.78 -20.70
CA PRO A 16 16.51 -13.07 -21.90
C PRO A 16 15.14 -13.69 -21.60
N GLU A 17 15.06 -14.62 -20.63
CA GLU A 17 13.77 -15.20 -20.21
C GLU A 17 12.86 -14.15 -19.59
N ALA A 18 13.39 -13.23 -18.77
CA ALA A 18 12.62 -12.15 -18.19
C ALA A 18 12.06 -11.19 -19.26
N VAL A 19 12.85 -10.85 -20.28
CA VAL A 19 12.39 -10.06 -21.42
C VAL A 19 11.28 -10.79 -22.17
N ALA A 20 11.52 -12.05 -22.55
CA ALA A 20 10.53 -12.87 -23.24
C ALA A 20 9.24 -13.03 -22.42
N LEU A 21 9.33 -13.11 -21.09
CA LEU A 21 8.17 -13.19 -20.22
C LEU A 21 7.32 -11.92 -20.28
N HIS A 22 7.93 -10.72 -20.30
CA HIS A 22 7.19 -9.46 -20.46
C HIS A 22 6.65 -9.25 -21.88
N GLU A 23 7.24 -9.88 -22.89
CA GLU A 23 6.71 -9.88 -24.25
C GLU A 23 5.50 -10.82 -24.40
N ASN A 24 5.53 -11.96 -23.71
CA ASN A 24 4.50 -13.00 -23.80
C ASN A 24 3.31 -12.76 -22.86
N VAL A 25 3.52 -12.15 -21.70
CA VAL A 25 2.46 -11.84 -20.74
C VAL A 25 2.01 -10.41 -20.93
N SER A 26 0.74 -10.24 -21.27
CA SER A 26 0.16 -8.91 -21.50
C SER A 26 0.35 -7.98 -20.28
N PRO A 27 0.67 -6.68 -20.48
CA PRO A 27 0.94 -5.75 -19.38
C PRO A 27 -0.18 -5.56 -18.36
N ASP A 28 -1.43 -5.71 -18.78
CA ASP A 28 -2.60 -5.72 -17.90
C ASP A 28 -2.65 -6.95 -16.99
N ARG A 29 -1.77 -7.93 -17.19
CA ARG A 29 -1.66 -9.11 -16.32
C ARG A 29 -0.47 -9.07 -15.37
N TRP A 30 0.28 -7.96 -15.32
CA TRP A 30 1.40 -7.77 -14.39
C TRP A 30 0.90 -7.32 -13.02
N CYS A 31 -0.01 -8.09 -12.43
CA CYS A 31 -0.68 -7.76 -11.19
C CYS A 31 -0.11 -8.52 -9.98
N VAL A 32 -0.42 -8.00 -8.80
CA VAL A 32 -0.08 -8.58 -7.50
C VAL A 32 -1.34 -8.87 -6.69
N THR A 33 -1.23 -9.79 -5.75
CA THR A 33 -2.32 -10.11 -4.81
C THR A 33 -2.25 -9.23 -3.56
N ARG A 34 -3.34 -9.22 -2.78
CA ARG A 34 -3.35 -8.62 -1.44
C ARG A 34 -2.28 -9.24 -0.53
N SER A 35 -2.05 -10.56 -0.64
CA SER A 35 -1.03 -11.28 0.13
C SER A 35 0.38 -10.86 -0.23
N ASP A 36 0.66 -10.53 -1.49
CA ASP A 36 1.97 -10.03 -1.90
C ASP A 36 2.28 -8.67 -1.28
N LEU A 37 1.28 -7.79 -1.13
CA LEU A 37 1.46 -6.50 -0.45
C LEU A 37 1.70 -6.64 1.06
N ILE A 38 1.05 -7.62 1.71
CA ILE A 38 1.30 -7.95 3.12
C ILE A 38 2.73 -8.49 3.27
N TYR A 39 3.15 -9.38 2.37
CA TYR A 39 4.50 -9.90 2.33
C TYR A 39 5.53 -8.78 2.15
N LEU A 40 5.33 -7.90 1.15
CA LEU A 40 6.21 -6.76 0.89
C LEU A 40 6.36 -5.87 2.13
N ARG A 41 5.27 -5.61 2.86
CA ARG A 41 5.32 -4.82 4.12
C ARG A 41 6.29 -5.45 5.12
N GLN A 42 6.15 -6.76 5.35
CA GLN A 42 6.94 -7.49 6.35
C GLN A 42 8.40 -7.57 5.96
N ASP A 43 8.68 -7.80 4.69
CA ASP A 43 10.02 -7.96 4.18
C ASP A 43 10.78 -6.63 4.11
N VAL A 44 10.14 -5.54 3.68
CA VAL A 44 10.75 -4.21 3.74
C VAL A 44 11.05 -3.81 5.19
N TRP A 45 10.14 -4.12 6.13
CA TRP A 45 10.41 -3.90 7.55
C TRP A 45 11.63 -4.69 8.03
N ARG A 46 11.76 -5.96 7.64
CA ARG A 46 12.93 -6.79 7.97
C ARG A 46 14.21 -6.20 7.36
N ALA A 47 14.17 -5.81 6.09
CA ALA A 47 15.30 -5.21 5.39
C ALA A 47 15.78 -3.92 6.07
N ILE A 48 14.86 -3.09 6.59
CA ILE A 48 15.21 -1.91 7.41
C ILE A 48 15.91 -2.35 8.70
N LYS A 49 15.39 -3.34 9.42
CA LYS A 49 15.98 -3.82 10.69
C LYS A 49 17.36 -4.47 10.49
N CYS A 50 17.57 -5.12 9.35
CA CYS A 50 18.85 -5.71 8.96
C CYS A 50 19.83 -4.67 8.39
N GLY A 51 19.40 -3.42 8.18
CA GLY A 51 20.23 -2.37 7.60
C GLY A 51 20.50 -2.56 6.11
N GLU A 52 19.67 -3.30 5.39
CA GLU A 52 19.68 -3.42 3.93
C GLU A 52 19.01 -2.20 3.29
N VAL A 53 17.92 -1.72 3.91
CA VAL A 53 17.26 -0.45 3.53
C VAL A 53 17.63 0.62 4.55
N ARG A 54 18.27 1.70 4.08
CA ARG A 54 18.82 2.78 4.91
C ARG A 54 18.29 4.16 4.48
N PRO A 55 18.11 5.08 5.44
CA PRO A 55 17.80 6.48 5.14
C PRO A 55 18.85 7.10 4.24
N LEU A 56 18.39 7.95 3.31
CA LEU A 56 19.25 8.73 2.42
C LEU A 56 19.18 10.19 2.83
N ALA A 57 20.28 10.72 3.37
CA ALA A 57 20.33 12.05 4.01
C ALA A 57 19.68 13.16 3.19
N ASP A 58 19.87 13.15 1.86
CA ASP A 58 19.44 14.24 0.98
C ASP A 58 18.09 14.01 0.30
N SER A 59 17.49 12.81 0.42
CA SER A 59 16.30 12.45 -0.38
C SER A 59 15.20 11.70 0.37
N ASP A 60 15.54 11.01 1.47
CA ASP A 60 14.58 10.22 2.24
C ASP A 60 15.10 9.93 3.67
N ALA A 61 15.03 10.94 4.53
CA ALA A 61 15.46 10.85 5.93
C ALA A 61 14.38 10.23 6.83
N PHE A 62 14.02 8.96 6.59
CA PHE A 62 13.03 8.24 7.39
C PHE A 62 13.64 7.70 8.70
N GLU A 63 12.80 7.51 9.73
CA GLU A 63 13.21 6.92 11.01
C GLU A 63 13.13 5.38 10.96
N LEU A 64 14.15 4.67 11.45
CA LEU A 64 14.21 3.19 11.43
C LEU A 64 13.13 2.49 12.29
N SER A 65 12.50 3.25 13.19
CA SER A 65 11.39 2.80 14.04
C SER A 65 10.02 3.20 13.49
N ASP A 66 9.94 3.94 12.38
CA ASP A 66 8.67 4.39 11.82
C ASP A 66 7.93 3.24 11.11
N GLU A 67 6.94 2.67 11.80
CA GLU A 67 6.03 1.66 11.28
C GLU A 67 4.82 2.24 10.51
N LYS A 68 4.66 3.57 10.56
CA LYS A 68 3.48 4.26 10.04
C LYS A 68 3.71 4.75 8.62
N TYR A 69 4.84 5.39 8.33
CA TYR A 69 5.16 5.91 7.00
C TYR A 69 6.31 5.16 6.36
N GLY A 70 7.45 5.06 7.05
CA GLY A 70 8.64 4.37 6.55
C GLY A 70 9.32 5.09 5.38
N PRO A 71 10.28 4.44 4.69
CA PRO A 71 10.93 5.00 3.52
C PRO A 71 9.93 5.30 2.41
N ASN A 72 10.25 6.28 1.57
CA ASN A 72 9.49 6.53 0.37
C ASN A 72 9.70 5.42 -0.69
N ILE A 73 8.80 5.36 -1.68
CA ILE A 73 8.84 4.31 -2.70
C ILE A 73 10.09 4.39 -3.59
N HIS A 74 10.69 5.57 -3.81
CA HIS A 74 11.97 5.65 -4.51
C HIS A 74 13.07 4.86 -3.78
N THR A 75 13.16 5.03 -2.46
CA THR A 75 14.12 4.31 -1.61
C THR A 75 13.85 2.81 -1.62
N VAL A 76 12.60 2.39 -1.41
CA VAL A 76 12.22 0.97 -1.43
C VAL A 76 12.48 0.33 -2.78
N ASN A 77 12.18 1.05 -3.87
CA ASN A 77 12.42 0.54 -5.21
C ASN A 77 13.91 0.29 -5.43
N LYS A 78 14.75 1.29 -5.11
CA LYS A 78 16.20 1.23 -5.36
C LYS A 78 16.92 0.25 -4.45
N GLN A 79 16.58 0.21 -3.17
CA GLN A 79 17.33 -0.55 -2.17
C GLN A 79 16.75 -1.94 -1.87
N TYR A 80 15.52 -2.23 -2.32
CA TYR A 80 14.88 -3.51 -2.04
C TYR A 80 14.25 -4.17 -3.28
N ILE A 81 13.30 -3.53 -3.97
CA ILE A 81 12.60 -4.15 -5.11
C ILE A 81 13.57 -4.48 -6.25
N MET A 82 14.42 -3.52 -6.65
CA MET A 82 15.40 -3.72 -7.71
C MET A 82 16.41 -4.83 -7.37
N PRO A 83 17.09 -4.83 -6.21
CA PRO A 83 17.98 -5.94 -5.85
C PRO A 83 17.30 -7.32 -5.89
N VAL A 84 16.13 -7.46 -5.27
CA VAL A 84 15.38 -8.73 -5.23
C VAL A 84 15.01 -9.20 -6.63
N THR A 85 14.55 -8.29 -7.49
CA THR A 85 14.15 -8.63 -8.85
C THR A 85 15.34 -8.82 -9.81
N ASP A 86 16.49 -8.21 -9.54
CA ASP A 86 17.73 -8.42 -10.30
C ASP A 86 18.24 -9.85 -10.09
N GLU A 87 18.28 -10.30 -8.83
CA GLU A 87 18.61 -11.69 -8.45
C GLU A 87 17.65 -12.73 -9.07
N ALA A 88 16.42 -12.32 -9.35
CA ALA A 88 15.41 -13.13 -10.03
C ALA A 88 15.49 -13.09 -11.57
N GLY A 89 16.48 -12.40 -12.15
CA GLY A 89 16.65 -12.31 -13.60
C GLY A 89 16.16 -11.02 -14.25
N LYS A 90 15.93 -9.97 -13.46
CA LYS A 90 15.40 -8.64 -13.87
C LYS A 90 13.91 -8.64 -14.25
N VAL A 91 13.18 -9.70 -13.93
CA VAL A 91 11.73 -9.76 -14.09
C VAL A 91 11.04 -8.76 -13.15
N SER A 92 9.85 -8.23 -13.48
CA SER A 92 9.08 -7.41 -12.53
C SER A 92 8.70 -8.19 -11.28
N TRP A 93 8.44 -7.50 -10.17
CA TRP A 93 7.99 -8.17 -8.95
C TRP A 93 6.70 -8.96 -9.19
N ALA A 94 5.76 -8.41 -9.96
CA ALA A 94 4.52 -9.08 -10.29
C ALA A 94 4.75 -10.42 -11.01
N LEU A 95 5.54 -10.44 -12.09
CA LEU A 95 5.80 -11.65 -12.86
C LEU A 95 6.81 -12.59 -12.20
N MET A 96 7.68 -12.09 -11.32
CA MET A 96 8.49 -12.93 -10.43
C MET A 96 7.62 -13.81 -9.54
N ARG A 97 6.50 -13.26 -9.06
CA ARG A 97 5.57 -13.95 -8.16
C ARG A 97 4.53 -14.78 -8.92
N HIS A 98 4.10 -14.28 -10.08
CA HIS A 98 3.02 -14.83 -10.88
C HIS A 98 3.42 -14.86 -12.37
N PRO A 99 4.24 -15.83 -12.79
CA PRO A 99 4.78 -15.87 -14.15
C PRO A 99 3.70 -16.02 -15.23
N ASP A 100 2.56 -16.63 -14.90
CA ASP A 100 1.43 -16.77 -15.82
C ASP A 100 0.58 -15.49 -15.96
N GLY A 101 0.89 -14.45 -15.16
CA GLY A 101 0.12 -13.23 -15.04
C GLY A 101 -1.20 -13.39 -14.28
N LEU A 102 -1.75 -12.28 -13.80
CA LEU A 102 -2.98 -12.20 -13.02
C LEU A 102 -3.91 -11.12 -13.59
N ASP A 103 -5.20 -11.40 -13.73
CA ASP A 103 -6.16 -10.43 -14.29
C ASP A 103 -6.25 -9.15 -13.45
N CYS A 104 -6.20 -7.98 -14.11
CA CYS A 104 -6.29 -6.69 -13.45
C CYS A 104 -7.72 -6.35 -13.04
N HIS A 105 -7.99 -6.37 -11.74
CA HIS A 105 -9.28 -5.91 -11.19
C HIS A 105 -9.19 -4.48 -10.66
N LEU A 106 -8.02 -4.12 -10.13
CA LEU A 106 -7.76 -2.86 -9.45
C LEU A 106 -6.50 -2.19 -10.03
N PHE A 107 -6.63 -0.97 -10.51
CA PHE A 107 -5.48 -0.14 -10.85
C PHE A 107 -5.15 0.80 -9.70
N ILE A 108 -3.90 0.81 -9.22
CA ILE A 108 -3.48 1.67 -8.10
C ILE A 108 -2.73 2.88 -8.65
N SER A 109 -3.32 4.07 -8.47
CA SER A 109 -2.70 5.36 -8.80
C SER A 109 -2.08 5.97 -7.55
N HIS A 110 -0.76 6.18 -7.57
CA HIS A 110 0.00 6.58 -6.39
C HIS A 110 1.27 7.38 -6.75
N ALA A 111 1.81 8.14 -5.79
CA ALA A 111 3.02 8.93 -5.99
C ALA A 111 4.23 8.27 -5.32
N TRP A 112 5.38 8.29 -5.99
CA TRP A 112 6.60 7.66 -5.49
C TRP A 112 7.22 8.32 -4.25
N LEU A 113 6.78 9.54 -3.89
CA LEU A 113 7.23 10.26 -2.69
C LEU A 113 6.50 9.80 -1.42
N GLU A 114 5.50 8.93 -1.52
CA GLU A 114 4.78 8.44 -0.36
C GLU A 114 5.60 7.42 0.44
N GLY A 115 5.41 7.40 1.76
CA GLY A 115 5.97 6.37 2.62
C GLY A 115 5.35 5.00 2.31
N VAL A 116 6.16 3.98 2.15
CA VAL A 116 5.71 2.63 1.75
C VAL A 116 4.73 2.02 2.74
N PHE A 117 4.89 2.25 4.06
CA PHE A 117 3.98 1.70 5.06
C PHE A 117 2.65 2.45 5.11
N GLU A 118 2.67 3.75 4.81
CA GLU A 118 1.47 4.57 4.63
C GLU A 118 0.69 4.05 3.42
N PHE A 119 1.37 3.90 2.28
CA PHE A 119 0.81 3.35 1.06
C PHE A 119 0.18 1.98 1.28
N LEU A 120 0.95 1.02 1.78
CA LEU A 120 0.49 -0.37 1.97
C LEU A 120 -0.69 -0.42 2.95
N SER A 121 -0.66 0.36 4.03
CA SER A 121 -1.76 0.42 4.99
C SER A 121 -3.05 0.91 4.34
N LYS A 122 -2.98 2.02 3.58
CA LYS A 122 -4.15 2.61 2.90
C LYS A 122 -4.72 1.68 1.83
N VAL A 123 -3.84 1.08 1.01
CA VAL A 123 -4.24 0.13 -0.04
C VAL A 123 -4.89 -1.11 0.57
N LEU A 124 -4.28 -1.73 1.57
CA LEU A 124 -4.81 -2.95 2.20
C LEU A 124 -6.13 -2.72 2.94
N HIS A 125 -6.32 -1.51 3.51
CA HIS A 125 -7.57 -1.11 4.16
C HIS A 125 -8.67 -0.79 3.16
N SER A 126 -8.32 -0.13 2.06
CA SER A 126 -9.29 0.35 1.05
C SER A 126 -9.46 -0.62 -0.12
N TRP A 127 -8.91 -1.83 0.00
CA TRP A 127 -8.96 -2.86 -1.02
C TRP A 127 -10.42 -3.25 -1.30
N PRO A 128 -10.95 -3.07 -2.53
CA PRO A 128 -12.34 -3.38 -2.83
C PRO A 128 -12.62 -4.87 -2.68
N SER A 129 -13.74 -5.24 -2.05
CA SER A 129 -14.08 -6.63 -1.74
C SER A 129 -14.18 -7.55 -2.95
N ARG A 130 -14.47 -7.00 -4.14
CA ARG A 130 -14.59 -7.75 -5.40
C ARG A 130 -13.30 -7.81 -6.20
N SER A 131 -12.24 -7.10 -5.79
CA SER A 131 -10.97 -7.09 -6.50
C SER A 131 -10.05 -8.18 -5.93
N GLN A 132 -9.50 -9.04 -6.79
CA GLN A 132 -8.57 -10.08 -6.35
C GLN A 132 -7.11 -9.67 -6.51
N HIS A 133 -6.82 -8.94 -7.59
CA HIS A 133 -5.46 -8.54 -7.97
C HIS A 133 -5.42 -7.06 -8.30
N ALA A 134 -4.25 -6.47 -8.10
CA ALA A 134 -4.01 -5.08 -8.37
C ALA A 134 -2.77 -4.86 -9.24
N TRP A 135 -2.86 -3.89 -10.13
CA TRP A 135 -1.72 -3.36 -10.85
C TRP A 135 -1.17 -2.15 -10.08
N CYS A 136 0.14 -2.15 -9.81
CA CYS A 136 0.83 -1.08 -9.10
C CYS A 136 2.21 -0.85 -9.72
N CYS A 137 2.50 0.39 -10.15
CA CYS A 137 3.62 0.65 -11.06
C CYS A 137 5.00 0.24 -10.50
N MET A 138 5.22 0.35 -9.19
CA MET A 138 6.49 -0.04 -8.57
C MET A 138 6.73 -1.57 -8.58
N LEU A 139 5.66 -2.37 -8.69
CA LEU A 139 5.72 -3.83 -8.66
C LEU A 139 5.49 -4.46 -10.03
N ALA A 140 4.66 -3.84 -10.85
CA ALA A 140 4.26 -4.35 -12.17
C ALA A 140 5.33 -4.12 -13.23
N ASN A 141 5.97 -2.94 -13.24
CA ASN A 141 6.97 -2.63 -14.25
C ASN A 141 8.30 -3.35 -13.95
N PRO A 142 9.04 -3.80 -14.98
CA PRO A 142 10.36 -4.40 -14.80
C PRO A 142 11.40 -3.33 -14.46
N GLN A 143 11.58 -3.06 -13.17
CA GLN A 143 12.41 -1.96 -12.65
C GLN A 143 13.88 -2.01 -13.08
N ASN A 144 14.39 -3.22 -13.36
CA ASN A 144 15.76 -3.46 -13.81
C ASN A 144 15.93 -3.52 -15.34
N LEU A 145 14.83 -3.45 -16.10
CA LEU A 145 14.86 -3.36 -17.56
C LEU A 145 14.69 -1.91 -18.02
N ASN A 146 14.78 -1.68 -19.34
CA ASN A 146 14.59 -0.35 -19.90
C ASN A 146 13.10 0.05 -19.89
N ILE A 147 12.60 0.53 -18.75
CA ILE A 147 11.21 1.02 -18.59
C ILE A 147 10.90 2.14 -19.60
N GLY A 148 11.89 2.97 -19.95
CA GLY A 148 11.72 4.07 -20.90
C GLY A 148 11.20 3.62 -22.27
N SER A 149 11.54 2.40 -22.70
CA SER A 149 11.03 1.82 -23.95
C SER A 149 9.51 1.56 -23.91
N TYR A 150 8.97 1.21 -22.74
CA TYR A 150 7.55 0.95 -22.53
C TYR A 150 6.70 2.23 -22.39
N LEU A 151 7.35 3.38 -22.15
CA LEU A 151 6.68 4.65 -21.88
C LEU A 151 6.71 5.63 -23.06
N GLN A 152 7.19 5.20 -24.24
CA GLN A 152 7.28 6.05 -25.44
C GLN A 152 5.92 6.56 -25.94
N SER A 153 4.85 5.81 -25.65
CA SER A 153 3.49 6.15 -26.07
C SER A 153 2.56 6.00 -24.86
N PRO A 154 2.15 7.10 -24.21
CA PRO A 154 1.33 7.05 -22.99
C PRO A 154 0.07 6.20 -23.11
N SER A 155 -0.60 6.22 -24.26
CA SER A 155 -1.83 5.45 -24.51
C SER A 155 -1.60 3.95 -24.76
N ARG A 156 -0.37 3.53 -25.07
CA ARG A 156 0.01 2.13 -25.32
C ARG A 156 0.91 1.55 -24.25
N SER A 157 1.19 2.33 -23.22
CA SER A 157 2.05 1.93 -22.12
C SER A 157 1.45 0.75 -21.33
N PRO A 158 2.27 0.03 -20.56
CA PRO A 158 1.80 -0.97 -19.61
C PRO A 158 0.69 -0.47 -18.67
N PHE A 159 0.83 0.75 -18.19
CA PHE A 159 -0.12 1.32 -17.24
C PHE A 159 -1.46 1.66 -17.92
N ALA A 160 -1.47 2.12 -19.18
CA ALA A 160 -2.70 2.42 -19.90
C ALA A 160 -3.48 1.14 -20.18
N GLN A 161 -2.79 0.07 -20.60
CA GLN A 161 -3.40 -1.24 -20.81
C GLN A 161 -3.99 -1.80 -19.51
N ALA A 162 -3.25 -1.71 -18.40
CA ALA A 162 -3.74 -2.16 -17.09
C ALA A 162 -4.93 -1.33 -16.59
N LEU A 163 -4.89 0.00 -16.73
CA LEU A 163 -6.01 0.87 -16.37
C LEU A 163 -7.25 0.51 -17.20
N GLN A 164 -7.06 0.25 -18.49
CA GLN A 164 -8.14 -0.13 -19.39
C GLN A 164 -8.77 -1.46 -19.02
N ALA A 165 -7.97 -2.46 -18.64
CA ALA A 165 -8.46 -3.74 -18.17
C ALA A 165 -9.13 -3.67 -16.78
N SER A 166 -8.71 -2.73 -15.93
CA SER A 166 -9.21 -2.63 -14.56
C SER A 166 -10.70 -2.28 -14.45
N THR A 167 -11.36 -2.79 -13.40
CA THR A 167 -12.75 -2.45 -13.06
C THR A 167 -12.83 -1.11 -12.30
N CYS A 168 -11.79 -0.80 -11.52
CA CYS A 168 -11.74 0.40 -10.71
C CYS A 168 -10.31 0.91 -10.52
N VAL A 169 -10.21 2.20 -10.24
CA VAL A 169 -8.97 2.89 -9.91
C VAL A 169 -8.98 3.25 -8.43
N LEU A 170 -8.00 2.78 -7.67
CA LEU A 170 -7.76 3.21 -6.30
C LEU A 170 -6.66 4.26 -6.30
N VAL A 171 -7.09 5.49 -6.05
CA VAL A 171 -6.22 6.64 -5.87
C VAL A 171 -5.69 6.63 -4.43
N VAL A 172 -4.37 6.74 -4.24
CA VAL A 172 -3.74 6.71 -2.92
C VAL A 172 -3.12 8.07 -2.59
N PRO A 173 -3.83 8.92 -1.83
CA PRO A 173 -3.24 10.17 -1.32
C PRO A 173 -2.13 9.88 -0.32
N ASN A 174 -1.17 10.79 -0.22
CA ASN A 174 -0.09 10.75 0.76
C ASN A 174 0.11 12.13 1.41
N ARG A 175 0.91 12.17 2.47
CA ARG A 175 1.18 13.42 3.21
C ARG A 175 2.18 14.36 2.53
N HIS A 176 2.98 13.87 1.58
CA HIS A 176 4.13 14.59 1.04
C HIS A 176 3.76 15.48 -0.15
N CYS A 177 2.82 15.04 -0.99
CA CYS A 177 2.37 15.80 -2.14
C CYS A 177 0.94 15.44 -2.54
N SER A 178 0.28 16.38 -3.22
CA SER A 178 -0.88 16.01 -4.03
C SER A 178 -0.39 15.12 -5.16
N ILE A 179 -0.98 13.93 -5.31
CA ILE A 179 -0.62 13.02 -6.39
C ILE A 179 -0.83 13.66 -7.77
N TYR A 180 -1.79 14.59 -7.91
CA TYR A 180 -2.13 15.20 -9.20
C TYR A 180 -1.11 16.25 -9.65
N THR A 181 -0.11 16.58 -8.83
CA THR A 181 1.06 17.34 -9.30
C THR A 181 2.07 16.45 -10.03
N ARG A 182 1.87 15.11 -10.01
CA ARG A 182 2.67 14.15 -10.76
C ARG A 182 2.00 13.89 -12.10
N LEU A 183 2.75 14.12 -13.18
CA LEU A 183 2.27 14.01 -14.56
C LEU A 183 1.52 12.69 -14.83
N TRP A 184 2.12 11.56 -14.44
CA TRP A 184 1.50 10.24 -14.65
C TRP A 184 0.21 10.05 -13.86
N CYS A 185 0.15 10.43 -12.58
CA CYS A 185 -1.08 10.32 -11.79
C CYS A 185 -2.20 11.23 -12.33
N GLY A 186 -1.86 12.40 -12.85
CA GLY A 186 -2.81 13.27 -13.55
C GLY A 186 -3.35 12.62 -14.83
N TYR A 187 -2.47 11.99 -15.61
CA TYR A 187 -2.85 11.25 -16.82
C TYR A 187 -3.71 10.02 -16.49
N GLU A 188 -3.36 9.25 -15.45
CA GLU A 188 -4.16 8.11 -14.96
C GLU A 188 -5.57 8.55 -14.56
N ALA A 189 -5.70 9.67 -13.84
CA ALA A 189 -7.01 10.22 -13.47
C ALA A 189 -7.84 10.64 -14.69
N TYR A 190 -7.19 11.25 -15.69
CA TYR A 190 -7.82 11.58 -16.96
C TYR A 190 -8.32 10.32 -17.69
N CYS A 191 -7.49 9.30 -17.86
CA CYS A 191 -7.87 8.04 -18.52
C CYS A 191 -9.01 7.35 -17.76
N ALA A 192 -8.92 7.27 -16.43
CA ALA A 192 -9.96 6.70 -15.58
C ALA A 192 -11.30 7.41 -15.79
N HIS A 193 -11.30 8.74 -15.89
CA HIS A 193 -12.48 9.53 -16.16
C HIS A 193 -13.04 9.28 -17.57
N GLN A 194 -12.19 9.29 -18.60
CA GLN A 194 -12.59 9.05 -20.00
C GLN A 194 -13.22 7.67 -20.21
N GLU A 195 -12.70 6.65 -19.51
CA GLU A 195 -13.20 5.28 -19.60
C GLU A 195 -14.35 4.98 -18.63
N GLY A 196 -14.84 5.98 -17.88
CA GLY A 196 -15.95 5.81 -16.94
C GLY A 196 -15.63 4.84 -15.79
N LYS A 197 -14.36 4.75 -15.38
CA LYS A 197 -13.94 3.87 -14.28
C LYS A 197 -14.51 4.35 -12.95
N THR A 198 -14.80 3.40 -12.07
CA THR A 198 -15.05 3.74 -10.65
C THR A 198 -13.75 4.21 -10.01
N ILE A 199 -13.69 5.47 -9.60
CA ILE A 199 -12.53 6.04 -8.91
C ILE A 199 -12.79 6.05 -7.40
N LEU A 200 -11.96 5.31 -6.66
CA LEU A 200 -11.99 5.23 -5.21
C LEU A 200 -10.79 5.99 -4.64
N VAL A 201 -10.96 6.61 -3.48
CA VAL A 201 -9.86 7.28 -2.76
C VAL A 201 -9.52 6.48 -1.51
N ALA A 202 -8.28 6.01 -1.43
CA ALA A 202 -7.80 5.21 -0.31
C ALA A 202 -7.77 6.03 0.99
N ARG A 203 -8.11 5.36 2.09
CA ARG A 203 -8.14 5.93 3.44
C ARG A 203 -7.25 5.13 4.38
N ALA A 204 -6.73 5.80 5.39
CA ALA A 204 -6.08 5.12 6.49
C ALA A 204 -7.13 4.45 7.38
N SER A 205 -6.76 3.34 8.02
CA SER A 205 -7.61 2.72 9.04
C SER A 205 -7.74 3.66 10.25
N ASN A 206 -8.98 3.95 10.65
CA ASN A 206 -9.28 4.71 11.86
C ASN A 206 -9.36 3.81 13.10
N ALA A 207 -8.95 2.54 13.02
CA ALA A 207 -9.13 1.58 14.12
C ALA A 207 -8.51 2.05 15.45
N GLN A 208 -7.29 2.61 15.42
CA GLN A 208 -6.66 3.15 16.64
C GLN A 208 -7.40 4.34 17.23
N GLN A 209 -7.94 5.22 16.38
CA GLN A 209 -8.74 6.35 16.84
C GLN A 209 -10.06 5.87 17.45
N LEU A 210 -10.67 4.85 16.85
CA LEU A 210 -11.89 4.24 17.35
C LEU A 210 -11.67 3.52 18.68
N THR A 211 -10.61 2.72 18.82
CA THR A 211 -10.29 2.05 20.10
C THR A 211 -10.00 3.06 21.19
N TYR A 212 -9.25 4.12 20.89
CA TYR A 212 -8.99 5.20 21.84
C TYR A 212 -10.28 5.94 22.24
N ALA A 213 -11.15 6.25 21.27
CA ALA A 213 -12.44 6.86 21.54
C ALA A 213 -13.32 5.97 22.42
N LEU A 214 -13.39 4.67 22.14
CA LEU A 214 -14.14 3.71 22.95
C LEU A 214 -13.60 3.60 24.38
N PHE A 215 -12.28 3.63 24.54
CA PHE A 215 -11.64 3.63 25.86
C PHE A 215 -12.04 4.88 26.68
N TRP A 216 -11.97 6.07 26.09
CA TRP A 216 -12.37 7.30 26.79
C TRP A 216 -13.87 7.38 27.07
N VAL A 217 -14.71 6.95 26.12
CA VAL A 217 -16.16 6.86 26.35
C VAL A 217 -16.46 5.96 27.54
N SER A 218 -15.74 4.85 27.68
CA SER A 218 -15.89 3.92 28.81
C SER A 218 -15.46 4.57 30.13
N ILE A 219 -14.32 5.28 30.16
CA ILE A 219 -13.85 6.01 31.36
C ILE A 219 -14.86 7.09 31.76
N SER A 220 -15.32 7.90 30.82
CA SER A 220 -16.30 8.95 31.08
C SER A 220 -17.63 8.38 31.58
N GLY A 221 -18.07 7.25 31.02
CA GLY A 221 -19.25 6.52 31.50
C GLY A 221 -19.10 6.04 32.95
N LEU A 222 -17.95 5.45 33.30
CA LEU A 222 -17.65 5.00 34.66
C LEU A 222 -17.61 6.16 35.66
N LEU A 223 -16.94 7.27 35.32
CA LEU A 223 -16.89 8.47 36.15
C LEU A 223 -18.28 9.11 36.33
N GLY A 224 -19.10 9.11 35.28
CA GLY A 224 -20.48 9.60 35.36
C GLY A 224 -21.33 8.78 36.35
N MET A 225 -21.18 7.46 36.36
CA MET A 225 -21.90 6.58 37.29
C MET A 225 -21.47 6.80 38.74
N THR A 226 -20.17 6.90 39.02
CA THR A 226 -19.67 7.11 40.39
C THR A 226 -20.06 8.48 40.96
N CYS A 227 -19.99 9.54 40.14
CA CYS A 227 -20.49 10.86 40.53
C CYS A 227 -22.02 10.88 40.77
N GLY A 228 -22.77 10.12 39.98
CA GLY A 228 -24.21 9.95 40.14
C GLY A 228 -24.59 9.26 41.45
N GLU A 229 -23.86 8.22 41.86
CA GLU A 229 -24.08 7.51 43.12
C GLU A 229 -23.73 8.36 44.35
N CYS A 230 -22.61 9.11 44.31
CA CYS A 230 -22.24 10.04 45.39
C CYS A 230 -23.29 11.15 45.56
N SER A 231 -23.84 11.66 44.45
CA SER A 231 -24.93 12.64 44.47
C SER A 231 -26.24 12.07 45.05
N ARG A 232 -26.53 10.78 44.83
CA ARG A 232 -27.69 10.10 45.45
C ARG A 232 -27.50 9.92 46.96
N GLN A 233 -26.32 9.52 47.42
CA GLN A 233 -26.04 9.36 48.85
C GLN A 233 -26.14 10.70 49.62
N ASN A 234 -25.63 11.79 49.05
CA ASN A 234 -25.75 13.12 49.67
C ASN A 234 -27.20 13.61 49.82
N LYS A 235 -28.11 13.25 48.89
CA LYS A 235 -29.55 13.56 49.00
C LYS A 235 -30.29 12.73 50.06
N ILE A 236 -29.83 11.52 50.35
CA ILE A 236 -30.43 10.69 51.41
C ILE A 236 -30.04 11.24 52.79
N HIS A 237 -28.80 11.69 52.95
CA HIS A 237 -28.32 12.19 54.24
C HIS A 237 -28.94 13.53 54.66
N THR A 238 -29.34 14.38 53.70
CA THR A 238 -29.99 15.68 53.98
C THR A 238 -31.47 15.59 54.37
N LYS A 239 -32.12 14.43 54.24
CA LYS A 239 -33.52 14.23 54.66
C LYS A 239 -33.69 13.78 56.12
N ILE A 240 -32.60 13.55 56.86
CA ILE A 240 -32.64 13.10 58.25
C ILE A 240 -32.09 14.20 59.16
N GLN A 241 -32.80 15.33 59.24
CA GLN A 241 -32.71 16.22 60.40
C GLN A 241 -34.12 16.44 60.95
N PRO A 242 -34.46 15.83 62.10
CA PRO A 242 -35.68 16.16 62.81
C PRO A 242 -35.50 17.51 63.51
N THR A 243 -36.47 18.40 63.31
CA THR A 243 -36.74 19.59 64.14
C THR A 243 -37.13 19.21 65.55
#